data_AF-A0A6M8VDS7-F1
#
_entry.id   AF-A0A6M8VDS7-F1
#
_cell.length_a   1.000
_cell.length_b   1.000
_cell.length_c   1.000
_cell.angle_alpha   90.00
_cell.angle_beta   90.00
_cell.angle_gamma   90.00
#
_symmetry.space_group_name_H-M   'P 1'
#
loop_
_entity.id
_entity.type
_entity.pdbx_description
1 polymer ?
#
loop_
_entity_poly.entity_id
_entity_poly.type
_entity_poly.pdbx_seq_one_letter_code
_entity_poly.pdbx_strand_id
1 'polypeptide(L)'
;MKFKIPESMKIEHEKLHDILAKATKETGEIGAAAKEVAKVLHNHFVKEEEIAIPPLGLLNQIAAGNVTEEMKEVLIMTDQLKSELNQMLEEHKQIVSALEKFEETAKKFNREEYVEFAADLKLHAKNEEEVTYPTAILIGEYLKLKLKH
;
A
#
# COMPACT_ATOMS: atom_id res chain seq x y z
N MET A 1 -8.41 -17.40 10.53
CA MET A 1 -6.93 -17.27 10.58
C MET A 1 -6.56 -15.80 10.45
N LYS A 2 -5.53 -15.28 11.14
CA LYS A 2 -5.02 -13.93 10.82
C LYS A 2 -3.95 -14.08 9.74
N PHE A 3 -4.26 -13.68 8.51
CA PHE A 3 -3.28 -13.62 7.43
C PHE A 3 -2.25 -12.54 7.78
N LYS A 4 -0.98 -12.96 7.86
CA LYS A 4 0.10 -12.06 8.26
C LYS A 4 0.64 -11.35 7.02
N ILE A 5 0.70 -10.03 7.08
CA ILE A 5 1.44 -9.22 6.11
C ILE A 5 2.89 -9.73 6.04
N PRO A 6 3.47 -9.92 4.84
CA PRO A 6 4.89 -10.22 4.70
C PRO A 6 5.76 -9.18 5.42
N GLU A 7 6.72 -9.63 6.24
CA GLU A 7 7.50 -8.75 7.12
C GLU A 7 8.23 -7.64 6.36
N SER A 8 8.72 -7.93 5.15
CA SER A 8 9.37 -6.93 4.30
C SER A 8 8.46 -5.75 3.96
N MET A 9 7.19 -6.02 3.67
CA MET A 9 6.21 -4.99 3.34
C MET A 9 5.77 -4.23 4.58
N LYS A 10 5.63 -4.92 5.72
CA LYS A 10 5.32 -4.29 7.00
C LYS A 10 6.38 -3.25 7.38
N ILE A 11 7.66 -3.61 7.28
CA ILE A 11 8.78 -2.72 7.60
C ILE A 11 8.81 -1.50 6.67
N GLU A 12 8.55 -1.70 5.38
CA GLU A 12 8.48 -0.62 4.40
C GLU A 12 7.34 0.36 4.73
N HIS A 13 6.12 -0.13 4.93
CA HIS A 13 4.95 0.67 5.30
C HIS A 13 5.17 1.46 6.60
N GLU A 14 5.68 0.82 7.65
CA GLU A 14 6.00 1.49 8.92
C GLU A 14 7.03 2.61 8.73
N LYS A 15 8.06 2.39 7.90
CA LYS A 15 9.07 3.41 7.59
C LYS A 15 8.46 4.62 6.85
N LEU A 16 7.61 4.38 5.85
CA LEU A 16 6.93 5.45 5.10
C LEU A 16 6.02 6.27 6.02
N HIS A 17 5.26 5.60 6.88
CA HIS A 17 4.44 6.23 7.91
C HIS A 17 5.25 7.10 8.87
N ASP A 18 6.38 6.59 9.36
CA ASP A 18 7.23 7.30 10.32
C ASP A 18 7.83 8.58 9.72
N ILE A 19 8.26 8.52 8.46
CA ILE A 19 8.80 9.70 7.76
C ILE A 19 7.69 10.74 7.57
N LEU A 20 6.50 10.33 7.11
CA LEU A 20 5.37 11.25 6.94
C LEU A 20 4.96 11.88 8.27
N ALA A 21 4.87 11.08 9.33
CA ALA A 21 4.55 11.57 10.68
C ALA A 21 5.57 12.61 11.17
N LYS A 22 6.86 12.47 10.86
CA LYS A 22 7.88 13.49 11.13
C LYS A 22 7.65 14.74 10.29
N ALA A 23 7.42 14.58 8.98
CA ALA A 23 7.18 15.70 8.07
C ALA A 23 5.95 16.54 8.48
N THR A 24 4.87 15.92 8.96
CA THR A 24 3.68 16.66 9.45
C THR A 24 3.93 17.53 10.69
N LYS A 25 5.02 17.29 11.42
CA LYS A 25 5.42 18.06 12.61
C LYS A 25 6.33 19.25 12.27
N GLU A 26 6.79 19.35 11.02
CA GLU A 26 7.53 20.51 10.55
C GLU A 26 6.66 21.78 10.62
N THR A 27 7.32 22.92 10.75
CA THR A 27 6.63 24.23 10.73
C THR A 27 6.57 24.79 9.31
N GLY A 28 5.60 25.68 9.05
CA GLY A 28 5.49 26.39 7.77
C GLY A 28 4.97 25.53 6.62
N GLU A 29 5.39 25.86 5.41
CA GLU A 29 4.86 25.27 4.16
C GLU A 29 5.09 23.76 4.08
N ILE A 30 6.24 23.25 4.55
CA ILE A 30 6.55 21.81 4.55
C ILE A 30 5.54 21.03 5.38
N GLY A 31 5.31 21.45 6.62
CA GLY A 31 4.36 20.77 7.50
C GLY A 31 2.92 20.85 6.99
N ALA A 32 2.55 21.96 6.35
CA ALA A 32 1.25 22.10 5.70
C ALA A 32 1.09 21.12 4.52
N ALA A 33 2.08 21.05 3.63
CA ALA A 33 2.06 20.12 2.49
C ALA A 33 2.07 18.65 2.94
N ALA A 34 2.85 18.30 3.97
CA ALA A 34 2.88 16.96 4.54
C ALA A 34 1.51 16.54 5.13
N LYS A 35 0.77 17.47 5.75
CA LYS A 35 -0.58 17.19 6.28
C LYS A 35 -1.59 16.92 5.18
N GLU A 36 -1.48 17.60 4.03
CA GLU A 36 -2.32 17.32 2.87
C GLU A 36 -2.02 15.92 2.30
N VAL A 37 -0.74 15.50 2.24
CA VAL A 37 -0.37 14.12 1.90
C VAL A 37 -0.98 13.13 2.91
N ALA A 38 -0.83 13.36 4.21
CA ALA A 38 -1.36 12.46 5.24
C ALA A 38 -2.89 12.32 5.18
N LYS A 39 -3.60 13.39 4.83
CA LYS A 39 -5.06 13.39 4.70
C LYS A 39 -5.57 12.45 3.62
N VAL A 40 -4.85 12.34 2.50
CA VAL A 40 -5.23 11.44 1.40
C VAL A 40 -4.64 10.04 1.57
N LEU A 41 -3.48 9.90 2.22
CA LEU A 41 -2.77 8.63 2.35
C LEU A 41 -3.30 7.74 3.48
N HIS A 42 -3.72 8.32 4.62
CA HIS A 42 -3.99 7.52 5.82
C HIS A 42 -5.06 6.45 5.61
N ASN A 43 -6.21 6.84 5.05
CA ASN A 43 -7.30 5.88 4.79
C ASN A 43 -6.95 4.87 3.69
N HIS A 44 -6.03 5.23 2.78
CA HIS A 44 -5.57 4.34 1.74
C HIS A 44 -4.74 3.20 2.35
N PHE A 45 -3.72 3.54 3.15
CA PHE A 45 -2.89 2.54 3.85
C PHE A 45 -3.70 1.62 4.76
N VAL A 46 -4.69 2.13 5.50
CA VAL A 46 -5.60 1.28 6.29
C VAL A 46 -6.28 0.24 5.42
N LYS A 47 -6.79 0.64 4.24
CA LYS A 47 -7.42 -0.31 3.32
C LYS A 47 -6.42 -1.34 2.79
N GLU A 48 -5.21 -0.94 2.46
CA GLU A 48 -4.19 -1.90 2.02
C GLU A 48 -3.85 -2.95 3.08
N GLU A 49 -3.71 -2.52 4.34
CA GLU A 49 -3.48 -3.42 5.48
C GLU A 49 -4.67 -4.33 5.78
N GLU A 50 -5.88 -3.94 5.39
CA GLU A 50 -7.10 -4.74 5.56
C GLU A 50 -7.31 -5.76 4.43
N ILE A 51 -7.10 -5.36 3.17
CA ILE A 51 -7.54 -6.17 2.01
C ILE A 51 -6.46 -6.46 0.96
N ALA A 52 -5.41 -5.64 0.83
CA ALA A 52 -4.47 -5.76 -0.28
C ALA A 52 -3.23 -6.59 0.06
N ILE A 53 -2.63 -6.31 1.21
CA ILE A 53 -1.33 -6.86 1.60
C ILE A 53 -1.43 -8.20 2.37
N PRO A 54 -2.42 -8.41 3.27
CA PRO A 54 -2.53 -9.68 3.99
C PRO A 54 -2.56 -10.94 3.11
N PRO A 55 -3.24 -10.96 1.93
CA PRO A 55 -3.23 -12.12 1.04
C PRO A 55 -1.83 -12.58 0.62
N LEU A 56 -0.87 -11.65 0.48
CA LEU A 56 0.50 -11.94 0.07
C LEU A 56 1.26 -12.81 1.08
N GLY A 57 0.79 -12.86 2.33
CA GLY A 57 1.31 -13.77 3.36
C GLY A 57 1.17 -15.26 3.02
N LEU A 58 0.32 -15.60 2.05
CA LEU A 58 0.12 -16.98 1.59
C LEU A 58 1.09 -17.41 0.49
N LEU A 59 1.84 -16.48 -0.13
CA LEU A 59 2.64 -16.75 -1.33
C LEU A 59 3.58 -17.94 -1.18
N ASN A 60 4.36 -18.00 -0.09
CA ASN A 60 5.31 -19.09 0.12
C ASN A 60 4.63 -20.47 0.25
N GLN A 61 3.46 -20.52 0.91
CA GLN A 61 2.72 -21.78 1.08
C GLN A 61 2.09 -22.23 -0.24
N ILE A 62 1.45 -21.30 -0.94
CA ILE A 62 0.83 -21.55 -2.24
C ILE A 62 1.88 -21.98 -3.28
N ALA A 63 3.04 -21.31 -3.31
CA ALA A 63 4.14 -21.65 -4.20
C ALA A 63 4.71 -23.05 -3.92
N ALA A 64 4.68 -23.50 -2.67
CA ALA A 64 5.06 -24.86 -2.28
C ALA A 64 3.96 -25.91 -2.57
N GLY A 65 2.81 -25.51 -3.13
CA GLY A 65 1.67 -26.39 -3.40
C GLY A 65 0.81 -26.70 -2.16
N ASN A 66 1.08 -26.04 -1.03
CA ASN A 66 0.34 -26.23 0.21
C ASN A 66 -0.89 -25.32 0.22
N VAL A 67 -2.02 -25.87 -0.21
CA VAL A 67 -3.32 -25.19 -0.22
C VAL A 67 -4.24 -25.87 0.78
N THR A 68 -4.84 -25.10 1.69
CA THR A 68 -5.76 -25.62 2.71
C THR A 68 -7.13 -24.93 2.63
N GLU A 69 -8.16 -25.55 3.18
CA GLU A 69 -9.53 -25.03 3.15
C GLU A 69 -9.67 -23.70 3.91
N GLU A 70 -8.89 -23.48 4.97
CA GLU A 70 -8.90 -22.25 5.76
C GLU A 70 -8.47 -21.03 4.93
N MET A 71 -7.72 -21.24 3.85
CA MET A 71 -7.31 -20.15 2.94
C MET A 71 -8.50 -19.51 2.22
N LYS A 72 -9.70 -20.13 2.21
CA LYS A 72 -10.93 -19.53 1.67
C LYS A 72 -11.29 -18.22 2.36
N GLU A 73 -10.91 -18.03 3.62
CA GLU A 73 -11.15 -16.76 4.33
C GLU A 73 -10.48 -15.57 3.63
N VAL A 74 -9.39 -15.78 2.89
CA VAL A 74 -8.69 -14.72 2.15
C VAL A 74 -9.50 -14.21 0.96
N LEU A 75 -10.46 -15.00 0.46
CA LEU A 75 -11.26 -14.64 -0.70
C LEU A 75 -12.10 -13.39 -0.47
N ILE A 76 -12.51 -13.15 0.79
CA ILE A 76 -13.21 -11.92 1.18
C ILE A 76 -12.34 -10.70 0.85
N MET A 77 -11.06 -10.74 1.25
CA MET A 77 -10.11 -9.66 1.02
C MET A 77 -9.82 -9.48 -0.47
N THR A 78 -9.54 -10.57 -1.19
CA THR A 78 -9.16 -10.49 -2.61
C THR A 78 -10.33 -10.08 -3.51
N ASP A 79 -11.55 -10.50 -3.18
CA ASP A 79 -12.75 -10.10 -3.93
C ASP A 79 -13.10 -8.64 -3.67
N GLN A 80 -12.97 -8.19 -2.42
CA GLN A 80 -13.12 -6.78 -2.09
C GLN A 80 -12.07 -5.93 -2.82
N LEU A 81 -10.78 -6.30 -2.76
CA LEU A 81 -9.70 -5.63 -3.48
C LEU A 81 -10.02 -5.54 -4.99
N LYS A 82 -10.44 -6.65 -5.60
CA LYS A 82 -10.79 -6.68 -7.03
C LYS A 82 -11.96 -5.74 -7.35
N SER A 83 -12.97 -5.68 -6.48
CA SER A 83 -14.13 -4.80 -6.65
C SER A 83 -13.80 -3.31 -6.44
N GLU A 84 -12.86 -3.01 -5.55
CA GLU A 84 -12.45 -1.65 -5.19
C GLU A 84 -11.22 -1.16 -5.98
N LEU A 85 -10.63 -2.00 -6.84
CA LEU A 85 -9.36 -1.72 -7.51
C LEU A 85 -9.37 -0.36 -8.23
N ASN A 86 -10.42 -0.05 -8.98
CA ASN A 86 -10.52 1.24 -9.68
C ASN A 86 -10.50 2.44 -8.72
N GLN A 87 -11.08 2.29 -7.53
CA GLN A 87 -11.04 3.32 -6.50
C GLN A 87 -9.65 3.44 -5.88
N MET A 88 -9.00 2.31 -5.56
CA MET A 88 -7.62 2.29 -5.04
C MET A 88 -6.66 3.01 -6.01
N LEU A 89 -6.79 2.75 -7.32
CA LEU A 89 -6.00 3.42 -8.36
C LEU A 89 -6.30 4.92 -8.47
N GLU A 90 -7.54 5.35 -8.21
CA GLU A 90 -7.88 6.77 -8.20
C GLU A 90 -7.31 7.47 -6.95
N GLU A 91 -7.30 6.78 -5.81
CA GLU A 91 -6.65 7.26 -4.59
C GLU A 91 -5.14 7.42 -4.78
N HIS A 92 -4.47 6.49 -5.46
CA HIS A 92 -3.07 6.65 -5.87
C HIS A 92 -2.81 7.92 -6.66
N LYS A 93 -3.67 8.28 -7.63
CA LYS A 93 -3.50 9.53 -8.38
C LYS A 93 -3.59 10.77 -7.47
N GLN A 94 -4.50 10.74 -6.50
CA GLN A 94 -4.63 11.83 -5.53
C GLN A 94 -3.42 11.93 -4.61
N ILE A 95 -2.91 10.78 -4.14
CA ILE A 95 -1.69 10.68 -3.34
C ILE A 95 -0.48 11.21 -4.13
N VAL A 96 -0.28 10.74 -5.37
CA VAL A 96 0.82 11.18 -6.24
C VAL A 96 0.76 12.69 -6.46
N SER A 97 -0.41 13.26 -6.74
CA SER A 97 -0.57 14.70 -6.92
C SER A 97 -0.26 15.50 -5.64
N ALA A 98 -0.62 14.97 -4.46
CA ALA A 98 -0.25 15.58 -3.19
C ALA A 98 1.28 15.50 -2.94
N LEU A 99 1.91 14.37 -3.30
CA LEU A 99 3.34 14.16 -3.18
C LEU A 99 4.15 15.06 -4.10
N GLU A 100 3.68 15.32 -5.33
CA GLU A 100 4.32 16.28 -6.24
C GLU A 100 4.41 17.67 -5.63
N LYS A 101 3.31 18.17 -5.02
CA LYS A 101 3.29 19.47 -4.33
C LYS A 101 4.19 19.49 -3.10
N PHE A 102 4.20 18.38 -2.34
CA PHE A 102 5.09 18.23 -1.19
C PHE A 102 6.57 18.23 -1.62
N GLU A 103 6.91 17.51 -2.69
CA GLU A 103 8.25 17.45 -3.27
C GLU A 103 8.72 18.83 -3.76
N GLU A 104 7.87 19.58 -4.47
CA GLU A 104 8.15 20.96 -4.90
C GLU A 104 8.46 21.87 -3.70
N THR A 105 7.68 21.73 -2.63
CA THR A 105 7.89 22.48 -1.39
C THR A 105 9.22 22.07 -0.75
N ALA A 106 9.51 20.78 -0.65
CA ALA A 106 10.77 20.27 -0.11
C ALA A 106 11.98 20.79 -0.90
N LYS A 107 11.91 20.80 -2.24
CA LYS A 107 12.94 21.38 -3.13
C LYS A 107 13.14 22.87 -2.86
N LYS A 108 12.07 23.65 -2.76
CA LYS A 108 12.14 25.10 -2.46
C LYS A 108 12.91 25.39 -1.17
N PHE A 109 12.81 24.54 -0.17
CA PHE A 109 13.46 24.69 1.12
C PHE A 109 14.74 23.86 1.29
N ASN A 110 15.27 23.25 0.23
CA ASN A 110 16.47 22.40 0.23
C ASN A 110 16.41 21.26 1.27
N ARG A 111 15.25 20.59 1.40
CA ARG A 111 15.05 19.44 2.29
C ARG A 111 15.11 18.15 1.48
N GLU A 112 16.33 17.73 1.14
CA GLU A 112 16.59 16.57 0.29
C GLU A 112 15.94 15.29 0.83
N GLU A 113 15.91 15.09 2.13
CA GLU A 113 15.29 13.92 2.77
C GLU A 113 13.79 13.78 2.47
N TYR A 114 13.11 14.91 2.25
CA TYR A 114 11.69 14.94 1.90
C TYR A 114 11.44 14.83 0.39
N VAL A 115 12.42 15.22 -0.43
CA VAL A 115 12.40 14.97 -1.87
C VAL A 115 12.54 13.47 -2.14
N GLU A 116 13.50 12.82 -1.48
CA GLU A 116 13.71 11.37 -1.57
C GLU A 116 12.47 10.61 -1.07
N PHE A 117 11.92 10.98 0.09
CA PHE A 117 10.70 10.36 0.60
C PHE A 117 9.52 10.45 -0.38
N ALA A 118 9.32 11.61 -1.02
CA ALA A 118 8.24 11.76 -1.99
C ALA A 118 8.44 10.88 -3.23
N ALA A 119 9.69 10.71 -3.67
CA ALA A 119 10.04 9.81 -4.77
C ALA A 119 9.81 8.34 -4.38
N ASP A 120 10.27 7.92 -3.20
CA ASP A 120 10.10 6.57 -2.67
C ASP A 120 8.62 6.20 -2.53
N LEU A 121 7.79 7.11 -1.99
CA LEU A 121 6.37 6.83 -1.80
C LEU A 121 5.59 6.78 -3.13
N LYS A 122 6.00 7.54 -4.15
CA LYS A 122 5.46 7.39 -5.51
C LYS A 122 5.85 6.06 -6.15
N LEU A 123 7.09 5.61 -5.94
CA LEU A 123 7.56 4.31 -6.42
C LEU A 123 6.85 3.16 -5.72
N HIS A 124 6.58 3.30 -4.42
CA HIS A 124 5.80 2.36 -3.63
C HIS A 124 4.40 2.15 -4.22
N ALA A 125 3.63 3.22 -4.42
CA ALA A 125 2.32 3.15 -5.08
C ALA A 125 2.40 2.46 -6.45
N LYS A 126 3.45 2.75 -7.23
CA LYS A 126 3.66 2.11 -8.54
C LYS A 126 3.94 0.61 -8.43
N ASN A 127 4.74 0.19 -7.46
CA ASN A 127 4.98 -1.21 -7.17
C ASN A 127 3.68 -1.93 -6.81
N GLU A 128 2.81 -1.26 -6.07
CA GLU A 128 1.53 -1.84 -5.66
C GLU A 128 0.60 -2.09 -6.84
N GLU A 129 0.50 -1.12 -7.75
CA GLU A 129 -0.28 -1.24 -8.99
C GLU A 129 0.24 -2.36 -9.91
N GLU A 130 1.55 -2.50 -10.03
CA GLU A 130 2.18 -3.39 -11.00
C GLU A 130 2.39 -4.82 -10.46
N VAL A 131 2.54 -4.96 -9.15
CA VAL A 131 2.97 -6.21 -8.52
C VAL A 131 2.03 -6.62 -7.39
N THR A 132 1.88 -5.80 -6.35
CA THR A 132 1.16 -6.16 -5.12
C THR A 132 -0.30 -6.50 -5.38
N TYR A 133 -1.07 -5.58 -5.95
CA TYR A 133 -2.51 -5.78 -6.16
C TYR A 133 -2.80 -6.89 -7.16
N PRO A 134 -2.13 -6.96 -8.34
CA PRO A 134 -2.33 -8.08 -9.26
C PRO A 134 -2.00 -9.42 -8.61
N THR A 135 -0.95 -9.49 -7.78
CA THR A 135 -0.56 -10.72 -7.08
C THR A 135 -1.61 -11.13 -6.04
N ALA A 136 -2.11 -10.20 -5.24
CA ALA A 136 -3.18 -10.47 -4.27
C ALA A 136 -4.45 -10.98 -4.95
N ILE A 137 -4.84 -10.38 -6.09
CA ILE A 137 -5.96 -10.85 -6.90
C ILE A 137 -5.69 -12.27 -7.44
N LEU A 138 -4.49 -12.52 -7.99
CA LEU A 138 -4.12 -13.84 -8.50
C LEU A 138 -4.15 -14.93 -7.42
N ILE A 139 -3.79 -14.63 -6.18
CA ILE A 139 -3.92 -15.54 -5.05
C ILE A 139 -5.39 -15.96 -4.88
N GLY A 140 -6.31 -14.99 -4.88
CA GLY A 140 -7.75 -15.25 -4.79
C GLY A 140 -8.26 -16.15 -5.92
N GLU A 141 -7.94 -15.81 -7.16
CA GLU A 141 -8.32 -16.59 -8.35
C GLU A 141 -7.74 -18.02 -8.32
N TYR A 142 -6.49 -18.17 -7.89
CA TYR A 142 -5.84 -19.47 -7.76
C TYR A 142 -6.50 -20.35 -6.69
N LEU A 143 -6.84 -19.77 -5.54
CA LEU A 143 -7.52 -20.50 -4.46
C LEU A 143 -8.93 -20.94 -4.89
N LYS A 144 -9.68 -20.10 -5.61
CA LYS A 144 -10.98 -20.48 -6.20
C LYS A 144 -10.85 -21.71 -7.10
N LEU A 145 -9.85 -21.69 -8.00
CA LEU A 145 -9.55 -22.81 -8.89
C LEU A 145 -9.18 -24.09 -8.12
N LYS A 146 -8.36 -23.99 -7.07
CA LYS A 146 -7.87 -25.17 -6.33
C LYS A 146 -8.89 -25.74 -5.35
N LEU A 147 -9.72 -24.89 -4.74
CA LEU A 147 -10.65 -25.28 -3.69
C LEU A 147 -12.10 -25.45 -4.16
N LYS A 148 -12.32 -25.42 -5.49
CA LYS A 148 -13.63 -25.53 -6.15
C LYS A 148 -14.65 -24.52 -5.58
N HIS A 149 -14.24 -23.27 -5.47
CA HIS A 149 -15.06 -22.16 -4.99
C HIS A 149 -15.48 -21.24 -6.15
#